data_AF-Q6TNY1-F1
#
_entry.id   AF-Q6TNY1-F1
#
_cell.length_a   1.000
_cell.length_b   1.000
_cell.length_c   1.000
_cell.angle_alpha   90.00
_cell.angle_beta   90.00
_cell.angle_gamma   90.00
#
_symmetry.space_group_name_H-M   'P 1'
#
loop_
_entity.id
_entity.type
_entity.pdbx_description
1 polymer ?
#
loop_
_entity_poly.entity_id
_entity_poly.type
_entity_poly.pdbx_seq_one_letter_code
_entity_poly.pdbx_strand_id
1 'polypeptide(L)'
;WFKNNESRLNHHLSGLFGVSSLAWTGHLVHVAIPESRGVHIGWDNFTTQLPHPLGLQPFFTGNWSVYAQNPDTASHIFGTSEGAGTAILTFLGGFHPQTKSLWLTDMAHHHLAIAVLFIVAGHMYRTNWGIGHNLKEILDAHRPPGGRLGAGHKGLFDTITNSLHFQLGLALAALGVITSLVAQHMYALPPYAFIANDFTTQAALYTHHQYIAGFLMVGAFAHGAIFFVRDYNPEDNKDNVLARMLEHKEAIISHLSWVSLFLGFHTLGLYIHNDTMIAFGTPEKQILIEPIFAQWIQAASGKTLYGFDVLLSSSTSIASTASNSLWLPGWLDAINSTKNSLFLNIGPGDFLVHHAIALGLHTTTLILVKGALDARGSKLMPDKKDFGYSFPCDGPGRGGTCDISAWDAFYLAVFWMLNTIG
;
A
#
# COMPACT_ATOMS: atom_id res chain seq x y z
N TRP A 1 28.61 -12.88 2.43
CA TRP A 1 28.04 -11.93 1.46
C TRP A 1 26.52 -11.79 1.60
N PHE A 2 25.71 -12.83 1.33
CA PHE A 2 24.24 -12.77 1.37
C PHE A 2 23.59 -12.28 2.68
N LYS A 3 24.23 -12.47 3.83
CA LYS A 3 23.73 -12.07 5.16
C LYS A 3 24.16 -10.66 5.60
N ASN A 4 24.82 -9.88 4.73
CA ASN A 4 25.18 -8.50 5.04
C ASN A 4 23.98 -7.57 4.76
N ASN A 5 23.09 -7.47 5.75
CA ASN A 5 21.83 -6.73 5.63
C ASN A 5 22.06 -5.23 5.52
N GLU A 6 22.94 -4.66 6.34
CA GLU A 6 23.23 -3.23 6.38
C GLU A 6 23.75 -2.73 5.03
N SER A 7 24.73 -3.44 4.45
CA SER A 7 25.24 -3.09 3.11
C SER A 7 24.14 -3.20 2.06
N ARG A 8 23.37 -4.29 2.07
CA ARG A 8 22.27 -4.50 1.11
C ARG A 8 21.23 -3.39 1.20
N LEU A 9 20.80 -3.01 2.40
CA LEU A 9 19.82 -1.95 2.61
C LEU A 9 20.35 -0.59 2.18
N ASN A 10 21.61 -0.25 2.50
CA ASN A 10 22.21 1.00 2.04
C ASN A 10 22.24 1.09 0.50
N HIS A 11 22.69 0.04 -0.18
CA HIS A 11 22.76 0.01 -1.65
C HIS A 11 21.37 -0.02 -2.29
N HIS A 12 20.38 -0.69 -1.68
CA HIS A 12 19.03 -0.71 -2.22
C HIS A 12 18.30 0.62 -2.00
N LEU A 13 18.41 1.21 -0.80
CA LEU A 13 17.79 2.51 -0.52
C LEU A 13 18.45 3.60 -1.36
N SER A 14 19.77 3.78 -1.28
CA SER A 14 20.42 4.87 -2.01
C SER A 14 20.58 4.60 -3.49
N GLY A 15 21.07 3.41 -3.88
CA GLY A 15 21.33 3.07 -5.27
C GLY A 15 20.06 2.65 -6.02
N LEU A 16 19.45 1.53 -5.61
CA LEU A 16 18.31 0.98 -6.35
C LEU A 16 17.09 1.92 -6.35
N PHE A 17 16.73 2.53 -5.22
CA PHE A 17 15.58 3.44 -5.14
C PHE A 17 15.97 4.90 -5.36
N GLY A 18 16.96 5.40 -4.63
CA GLY A 18 17.37 6.79 -4.68
C GLY A 18 17.91 7.21 -6.06
N VAL A 19 18.98 6.58 -6.53
CA VAL A 19 19.61 6.91 -7.82
C VAL A 19 18.67 6.60 -8.99
N SER A 20 17.92 5.51 -8.96
CA SER A 20 16.94 5.21 -10.03
C SER A 20 15.81 6.24 -10.06
N SER A 21 15.31 6.69 -8.91
CA SER A 21 14.28 7.73 -8.86
C SER A 21 14.82 9.09 -9.33
N LEU A 22 16.07 9.41 -8.97
CA LEU A 22 16.76 10.60 -9.48
C LEU A 22 16.96 10.54 -11.01
N ALA A 23 17.36 9.37 -11.52
CA ALA A 23 17.50 9.14 -12.96
C ALA A 23 16.14 9.24 -13.67
N TRP A 24 15.07 8.77 -13.04
CA TRP A 24 13.71 8.92 -13.57
C TRP A 24 13.24 10.37 -13.58
N THR A 25 13.56 11.18 -12.56
CA THR A 25 13.40 12.64 -12.63
C THR A 25 14.14 13.20 -13.84
N GLY A 26 15.40 12.80 -14.04
CA GLY A 26 16.19 13.20 -15.20
C GLY A 26 15.47 12.87 -16.51
N HIS A 27 14.94 11.66 -16.65
CA HIS A 27 14.15 11.27 -17.83
C HIS A 27 12.88 12.12 -18.00
N LEU A 28 12.11 12.35 -16.93
CA LEU A 28 10.89 13.15 -17.01
C LEU A 28 11.18 14.60 -17.40
N VAL A 29 12.20 15.21 -16.80
CA VAL A 29 12.60 16.60 -17.04
C VAL A 29 13.22 16.80 -18.43
N HIS A 30 14.07 15.87 -18.88
CA HIS A 30 14.80 16.03 -20.13
C HIS A 30 14.06 15.47 -21.35
N VAL A 31 13.14 14.52 -21.18
CA VAL A 31 12.47 13.85 -22.32
C VAL A 31 10.96 14.00 -22.22
N ALA A 32 10.33 13.48 -21.18
CA ALA A 32 8.86 13.39 -21.14
C ALA A 32 8.16 14.76 -21.14
N ILE A 33 8.65 15.73 -20.36
CA ILE A 33 8.10 17.09 -20.31
C ILE A 33 8.27 17.81 -21.65
N PRO A 34 9.48 17.88 -22.26
CA PRO A 34 9.64 18.45 -23.60
C PRO A 34 8.75 17.80 -24.67
N GLU A 35 8.67 16.46 -24.70
CA GLU A 35 7.81 15.74 -25.66
C GLU A 35 6.33 16.04 -25.43
N SER A 36 5.91 16.18 -24.17
CA SER A 36 4.54 16.61 -23.84
C SER A 36 4.23 18.05 -24.29
N ARG A 37 5.25 18.83 -24.65
CA ARG A 37 5.17 20.20 -25.18
C ARG A 37 5.48 20.28 -26.68
N GLY A 38 5.54 19.14 -27.37
CA GLY A 38 5.84 19.06 -28.80
C GLY A 38 7.30 19.34 -29.18
N VAL A 39 8.22 19.27 -28.21
CA VAL A 39 9.66 19.43 -28.43
C VAL A 39 10.31 18.05 -28.42
N HIS A 40 10.77 17.60 -29.59
CA HIS A 40 11.39 16.30 -29.72
C HIS A 40 12.77 16.23 -29.06
N ILE A 41 12.95 15.28 -28.13
CA ILE A 41 14.23 15.01 -27.48
C ILE A 41 14.61 13.54 -27.66
N GLY A 42 15.77 13.33 -28.27
CA GLY A 42 16.36 12.02 -28.51
C GLY A 42 17.81 11.92 -28.04
N TRP A 43 18.39 10.74 -28.20
CA TRP A 43 19.80 10.49 -27.85
C TRP A 43 20.79 11.37 -28.62
N ASP A 44 20.39 11.84 -29.79
CA ASP A 44 21.15 12.71 -30.69
C ASP A 44 21.20 14.17 -30.24
N ASN A 45 20.21 14.65 -29.47
CA ASN A 45 20.09 16.08 -29.16
C ASN A 45 19.93 16.41 -27.65
N PHE A 46 19.74 15.44 -26.75
CA PHE A 46 19.47 15.71 -25.33
C PHE A 46 20.61 16.43 -24.59
N THR A 47 21.84 16.38 -25.12
CA THR A 47 23.01 17.06 -24.53
C THR A 47 23.13 18.53 -24.95
N THR A 48 22.46 18.93 -26.03
CA THR A 48 22.51 20.30 -26.56
C THR A 48 21.23 21.08 -26.29
N GLN A 49 20.13 20.38 -25.99
CA GLN A 49 18.86 20.99 -25.60
C GLN A 49 18.76 21.13 -24.08
N LEU A 50 18.49 22.36 -23.63
CA LEU A 50 18.30 22.63 -22.20
C LEU A 50 16.87 22.27 -21.79
N PRO A 51 16.66 21.54 -20.67
CA PRO A 51 15.32 21.23 -20.17
C PRO A 51 14.60 22.47 -19.61
N HIS A 52 15.35 23.51 -19.24
CA HIS A 52 14.82 24.78 -18.75
C HIS A 52 15.63 25.94 -19.36
N PRO A 53 15.00 27.07 -19.75
CA PRO A 53 15.70 28.17 -20.44
C PRO A 53 16.91 28.74 -19.70
N LEU A 54 16.86 28.75 -18.37
CA LEU A 54 17.95 29.26 -17.51
C LEU A 54 18.99 28.20 -17.13
N GLY A 55 18.89 26.98 -17.68
CA GLY A 55 19.83 25.89 -17.42
C GLY A 55 19.99 25.57 -15.93
N LEU A 56 21.21 25.21 -15.53
CA LEU A 56 21.56 24.83 -14.15
C LEU A 56 21.99 26.01 -13.25
N GLN A 57 22.08 27.23 -13.79
CA GLN A 57 22.53 28.37 -12.99
C GLN A 57 21.64 28.62 -11.75
N PRO A 58 20.29 28.61 -11.84
CA PRO A 58 19.42 28.76 -10.67
C PRO A 58 19.58 27.64 -9.62
N PHE A 59 19.92 26.43 -10.05
CA PHE A 59 20.19 25.31 -9.15
C PHE A 59 21.38 25.60 -8.24
N PHE A 60 22.52 26.01 -8.83
CA PHE A 60 23.76 26.26 -8.08
C PHE A 60 23.72 27.55 -7.26
N THR A 61 22.90 28.53 -7.63
CA THR A 61 22.71 29.76 -6.84
C THR A 61 21.66 29.61 -5.73
N GLY A 62 20.98 28.45 -5.65
CA GLY A 62 19.94 28.19 -4.65
C GLY A 62 18.58 28.81 -4.96
N ASN A 63 18.41 29.46 -6.13
CA ASN A 63 17.15 30.07 -6.54
C ASN A 63 16.23 29.04 -7.24
N TRP A 64 15.86 27.98 -6.52
CA TRP A 64 15.14 26.83 -7.10
C TRP A 64 13.69 27.14 -7.50
N SER A 65 13.08 28.18 -6.92
CA SER A 65 11.70 28.58 -7.20
C SER A 65 11.46 28.91 -8.67
N VAL A 66 12.52 29.31 -9.40
CA VAL A 66 12.50 29.57 -10.84
C VAL A 66 12.03 28.36 -11.64
N TYR A 67 12.38 27.13 -11.23
CA TYR A 67 12.00 25.91 -11.95
C TYR A 67 10.50 25.55 -11.84
N ALA A 68 9.77 26.21 -10.93
CA ALA A 68 8.33 26.05 -10.75
C ALA A 68 7.51 27.14 -11.47
N GLN A 69 8.16 28.13 -12.08
CA GLN A 69 7.48 29.26 -12.71
C GLN A 69 6.96 28.91 -14.10
N ASN A 70 5.81 29.49 -14.46
CA ASN A 70 5.16 29.32 -15.75
C ASN A 70 4.85 27.83 -16.05
N PRO A 71 3.96 27.18 -15.27
CA PRO A 71 3.49 25.83 -15.55
C PRO A 71 2.69 25.78 -16.86
N ASP A 72 2.47 24.58 -17.37
CA ASP A 72 1.53 24.36 -18.48
C ASP A 72 0.15 24.88 -18.11
N THR A 73 -0.51 25.59 -19.03
CA THR A 73 -1.78 26.25 -18.72
C THR A 73 -2.93 25.26 -18.69
N ALA A 74 -4.09 25.68 -18.15
CA ALA A 74 -5.30 24.87 -18.19
C ALA A 74 -5.80 24.57 -19.63
N SER A 75 -5.35 25.36 -20.63
CA SER A 75 -5.66 25.17 -22.04
C SER A 75 -4.55 24.46 -22.82
N HIS A 76 -3.53 23.94 -22.15
CA HIS A 76 -2.43 23.22 -22.79
C HIS A 76 -2.95 21.99 -23.57
N ILE A 77 -2.45 21.82 -24.79
CA ILE A 77 -2.72 20.66 -25.63
C ILE A 77 -1.52 19.72 -25.56
N PHE A 78 -1.71 18.60 -24.87
CA PHE A 78 -0.66 17.60 -24.60
C PHE A 78 -0.04 17.07 -25.91
N GLY A 79 1.28 17.12 -26.00
CA GLY A 79 2.08 16.77 -27.17
C GLY A 79 2.35 17.93 -28.13
N THR A 80 1.96 19.16 -27.78
CA THR A 80 2.13 20.36 -28.62
C THR A 80 2.64 21.54 -27.81
N SER A 81 3.12 22.60 -28.48
CA SER A 81 3.56 23.82 -27.80
C SER A 81 2.41 24.77 -27.42
N GLU A 82 1.15 24.46 -27.78
CA GLU A 82 0.01 25.33 -27.52
C GLU A 82 -0.38 25.30 -26.03
N GLY A 83 -0.27 26.44 -25.35
CA GLY A 83 -0.50 26.53 -23.90
C GLY A 83 0.61 25.93 -23.04
N ALA A 84 1.74 25.55 -23.65
CA ALA A 84 2.89 24.98 -22.94
C ALA A 84 3.64 26.04 -22.11
N GLY A 85 4.01 25.65 -20.90
CA GLY A 85 4.83 26.43 -20.00
C GLY A 85 6.32 26.11 -20.13
N THR A 86 7.10 26.59 -19.16
CA THR A 86 8.54 26.31 -19.06
C THR A 86 8.92 25.64 -17.74
N ALA A 87 8.01 25.56 -16.77
CA ALA A 87 8.28 24.90 -15.50
C ALA A 87 8.70 23.43 -15.71
N ILE A 88 9.62 22.96 -14.88
CA ILE A 88 10.09 21.56 -14.89
C ILE A 88 9.80 20.84 -13.57
N LEU A 89 9.57 21.59 -12.49
CA LEU A 89 9.29 21.05 -11.15
C LEU A 89 8.18 21.89 -10.50
N THR A 90 6.98 21.34 -10.40
CA THR A 90 5.82 22.07 -9.85
C THR A 90 5.22 21.36 -8.65
N PHE A 91 4.22 21.97 -8.04
CA PHE A 91 3.44 21.36 -6.97
C PHE A 91 1.98 21.82 -7.06
N LEU A 92 1.39 21.63 -8.25
CA LEU A 92 0.07 22.16 -8.62
C LEU A 92 -1.07 21.42 -7.91
N GLY A 93 -0.95 20.10 -7.80
CA GLY A 93 -2.05 19.25 -7.37
C GLY A 93 -3.14 19.11 -8.43
N GLY A 94 -4.06 18.17 -8.20
CA GLY A 94 -5.14 17.86 -9.15
C GLY A 94 -4.66 17.23 -10.45
N PHE A 95 -5.36 17.52 -11.55
CA PHE A 95 -5.15 16.87 -12.84
C PHE A 95 -5.01 17.87 -13.98
N HIS A 96 -4.23 17.52 -14.99
CA HIS A 96 -4.18 18.24 -16.26
C HIS A 96 -5.56 18.16 -16.96
N PRO A 97 -6.21 19.30 -17.30
CA PRO A 97 -7.62 19.31 -17.71
C PRO A 97 -7.95 18.47 -18.95
N GLN A 98 -7.06 18.45 -19.94
CA GLN A 98 -7.27 17.67 -21.17
C GLN A 98 -7.07 16.17 -20.97
N THR A 99 -5.92 15.77 -20.42
CA THR A 99 -5.54 14.35 -20.27
C THR A 99 -6.24 13.67 -19.10
N LYS A 100 -6.75 14.45 -18.13
CA LYS A 100 -7.31 13.98 -16.85
C LYS A 100 -6.33 13.13 -16.03
N SER A 101 -5.04 13.43 -16.15
CA SER A 101 -3.96 12.73 -15.45
C SER A 101 -3.16 13.68 -14.56
N LEU A 102 -2.33 13.13 -13.68
CA LEU A 102 -1.35 13.91 -12.92
C LEU A 102 -0.45 14.74 -13.85
N TRP A 103 -0.02 15.90 -13.36
CA TRP A 103 0.91 16.77 -14.07
C TRP A 103 2.30 16.13 -14.14
N LEU A 104 2.94 16.15 -15.33
CA LEU A 104 4.29 15.60 -15.51
C LEU A 104 5.33 16.31 -14.64
N THR A 105 5.20 17.62 -14.47
CA THR A 105 6.08 18.44 -13.63
C THR A 105 5.90 18.14 -12.13
N ASP A 106 4.70 17.79 -11.68
CA ASP A 106 4.46 17.31 -10.31
C ASP A 106 5.04 15.90 -10.13
N MET A 107 4.91 15.01 -11.12
CA MET A 107 5.53 13.68 -11.09
C MET A 107 7.06 13.74 -11.10
N ALA A 108 7.66 14.65 -11.88
CA ALA A 108 9.11 14.88 -11.88
C ALA A 108 9.60 15.37 -10.51
N HIS A 109 8.89 16.33 -9.93
CA HIS A 109 9.20 16.85 -8.60
C HIS A 109 9.01 15.80 -7.50
N HIS A 110 7.96 14.98 -7.57
CA HIS A 110 7.76 13.85 -6.67
C HIS A 110 8.97 12.90 -6.68
N HIS A 111 9.42 12.47 -7.86
CA HIS A 111 10.58 11.57 -7.98
C HIS A 111 11.86 12.21 -7.45
N LEU A 112 12.05 13.52 -7.68
CA LEU A 112 13.23 14.23 -7.17
C LEU A 112 13.24 14.26 -5.65
N ALA A 113 12.09 14.56 -5.04
CA ALA A 113 11.93 14.62 -3.59
C ALA A 113 12.18 13.25 -2.95
N ILE A 114 11.55 12.18 -3.45
CA ILE A 114 11.74 10.84 -2.89
C ILE A 114 13.16 10.30 -3.16
N ALA A 115 13.79 10.69 -4.27
CA ALA A 115 15.17 10.33 -4.54
C ALA A 115 16.11 10.86 -3.45
N VAL A 116 15.97 12.13 -3.07
CA VAL A 116 16.75 12.72 -1.96
C VAL A 116 16.50 11.96 -0.65
N LEU A 117 15.22 11.68 -0.34
CA LEU A 117 14.87 10.92 0.88
C LEU A 117 15.55 9.54 0.90
N PHE A 118 15.50 8.80 -0.20
CA PHE A 118 16.08 7.46 -0.28
C PHE A 118 17.61 7.47 -0.31
N ILE A 119 18.24 8.43 -0.99
CA ILE A 119 19.70 8.61 -0.96
C ILE A 119 20.15 8.87 0.47
N VAL A 120 19.52 9.81 1.18
CA VAL A 120 19.85 10.09 2.59
C VAL A 120 19.61 8.88 3.48
N ALA A 121 18.45 8.22 3.35
CA ALA A 121 18.12 7.02 4.14
C ALA A 121 19.12 5.87 3.90
N GLY A 122 19.65 5.72 2.68
CA GLY A 122 20.66 4.72 2.34
C GLY A 122 22.06 4.98 2.93
N HIS A 123 22.26 6.05 3.69
CA HIS A 123 23.49 6.33 4.45
C HIS A 123 23.32 6.09 5.95
N MET A 124 22.24 5.41 6.37
CA MET A 124 21.93 5.18 7.78
C MET A 124 22.74 4.03 8.40
N TYR A 125 22.95 2.91 7.69
CA TYR A 125 23.48 1.69 8.30
C TYR A 125 25.01 1.58 8.19
N ARG A 126 25.64 0.99 9.21
CA ARG A 126 27.09 0.86 9.32
C ARG A 126 27.63 -0.09 8.27
N THR A 127 28.64 0.35 7.53
CA THR A 127 29.39 -0.48 6.57
C THR A 127 30.88 -0.51 6.94
N ASN A 128 31.76 -0.87 6.00
CA ASN A 128 33.20 -1.01 6.23
C ASN A 128 33.89 0.32 6.62
N TRP A 129 33.20 1.45 6.51
CA TRP A 129 33.68 2.79 6.85
C TRP A 129 33.53 3.15 8.34
N GLY A 130 33.01 2.24 9.17
CA GLY A 130 32.97 2.39 10.63
C GLY A 130 31.91 3.36 11.19
N ILE A 131 31.20 4.10 10.35
CA ILE A 131 30.13 5.05 10.72
C ILE A 131 28.76 4.50 10.27
N GLY A 132 27.73 4.71 11.08
CA GLY A 132 26.34 4.30 10.83
C GLY A 132 25.79 3.38 11.92
N HIS A 133 24.56 2.91 11.74
CA HIS A 133 23.87 2.06 12.69
C HIS A 133 24.02 0.57 12.43
N ASN A 134 24.15 -0.23 13.48
CA ASN A 134 24.01 -1.69 13.39
C ASN A 134 22.57 -2.10 13.71
N LEU A 135 21.94 -2.86 12.82
CA LEU A 135 20.52 -3.21 12.96
C LEU A 135 20.25 -4.09 14.17
N LYS A 136 21.17 -5.00 14.48
CA LYS A 136 21.07 -5.87 15.65
C LYS A 136 21.08 -5.06 16.94
N GLU A 137 22.00 -4.11 17.07
CA GLU A 137 22.08 -3.21 18.23
C GLU A 137 20.79 -2.39 18.39
N ILE A 138 20.22 -1.86 17.30
CA ILE A 138 18.92 -1.14 17.33
C ILE A 138 17.82 -2.06 17.87
N LEU A 139 17.67 -3.26 17.31
CA LEU A 139 16.62 -4.19 17.70
C LEU A 139 16.78 -4.65 19.16
N ASP A 140 17.99 -5.02 19.57
CA ASP A 140 18.25 -5.51 20.93
C ASP A 140 18.00 -4.44 22.01
N ALA A 141 18.24 -3.16 21.68
CA ALA A 141 18.01 -2.01 22.54
C ALA A 141 16.55 -1.56 22.57
N HIS A 142 15.77 -1.79 21.51
CA HIS A 142 14.39 -1.32 21.41
C HIS A 142 13.43 -2.20 22.22
N ARG A 143 13.28 -1.87 23.51
CA ARG A 143 12.37 -2.55 24.44
C ARG A 143 11.31 -1.61 24.96
N PRO A 144 10.05 -2.06 25.08
CA PRO A 144 9.00 -1.20 25.59
C PRO A 144 9.26 -0.85 27.05
N PRO A 145 9.09 0.43 27.45
CA PRO A 145 9.33 0.85 28.83
C PRO A 145 8.41 0.15 29.84
N GLY A 146 7.24 -0.31 29.40
CA GLY A 146 6.26 -1.00 30.25
C GLY A 146 6.51 -2.51 30.46
N GLY A 147 7.55 -3.12 29.87
CA GLY A 147 7.90 -4.53 30.06
C GLY A 147 6.87 -5.59 29.58
N ARG A 148 5.71 -5.16 29.07
CA ARG A 148 4.59 -6.04 28.67
C ARG A 148 4.87 -6.95 27.46
N LEU A 149 5.96 -6.70 26.72
CA LEU A 149 6.35 -7.49 25.54
C LEU A 149 7.60 -8.36 25.79
N GLY A 150 7.88 -8.69 27.05
CA GLY A 150 9.00 -9.57 27.43
C GLY A 150 10.36 -8.99 27.05
N ALA A 151 11.22 -9.81 26.43
CA ALA A 151 12.54 -9.42 25.96
C ALA A 151 12.51 -8.50 24.71
N GLY A 152 11.33 -8.15 24.18
CA GLY A 152 11.18 -7.25 23.04
C GLY A 152 11.67 -7.89 21.74
N HIS A 153 12.49 -7.17 20.98
CA HIS A 153 12.98 -7.60 19.67
C HIS A 153 14.29 -8.42 19.70
N LYS A 154 14.75 -8.82 20.89
CA LYS A 154 16.00 -9.56 21.03
C LYS A 154 15.97 -10.87 20.22
N GLY A 155 17.04 -11.13 19.47
CA GLY A 155 17.17 -12.32 18.63
C GLY A 155 16.43 -12.28 17.29
N LEU A 156 15.59 -11.26 17.05
CA LEU A 156 14.88 -11.13 15.77
C LEU A 156 15.81 -10.86 14.60
N PHE A 157 16.89 -10.10 14.79
CA PHE A 157 17.86 -9.85 13.71
C PHE A 157 18.39 -11.16 13.13
N ASP A 158 18.87 -12.06 14.00
CA ASP A 158 19.44 -13.33 13.59
C ASP A 158 18.34 -14.26 13.03
N THR A 159 17.15 -14.28 13.64
CA THR A 159 15.99 -15.06 13.16
C THR A 159 15.60 -14.68 11.73
N ILE A 160 15.47 -13.38 11.45
CA ILE A 160 15.12 -12.86 10.12
C ILE A 160 16.26 -13.14 9.13
N THR A 161 17.50 -12.86 9.53
CA THR A 161 18.67 -12.99 8.64
C THR A 161 18.94 -14.43 8.23
N ASN A 162 18.66 -15.38 9.12
CA ASN A 162 18.94 -16.79 8.89
C ASN A 162 17.81 -17.52 8.16
N SER A 163 16.56 -17.04 8.21
CA SER A 163 15.45 -17.65 7.48
C SER A 163 15.11 -16.91 6.19
N LEU A 164 15.27 -17.60 5.06
CA LEU A 164 14.78 -17.10 3.77
C LEU A 164 13.25 -17.10 3.70
N HIS A 165 12.57 -18.01 4.40
CA HIS A 165 11.12 -18.04 4.45
C HIS A 165 10.55 -16.85 5.22
N PHE A 166 11.20 -16.43 6.31
CA PHE A 166 10.81 -15.19 7.00
C PHE A 166 11.02 -13.96 6.12
N GLN A 167 12.18 -13.86 5.45
CA GLN A 167 12.46 -12.75 4.52
C GLN A 167 11.47 -12.70 3.37
N LEU A 168 11.16 -13.87 2.77
CA LEU A 168 10.19 -13.95 1.68
C LEU A 168 8.77 -13.62 2.14
N GLY A 169 8.36 -14.10 3.32
CA GLY A 169 7.07 -13.75 3.91
C GLY A 169 6.92 -12.24 4.10
N LEU A 170 7.93 -11.56 4.66
CA LEU A 170 7.94 -10.10 4.80
C LEU A 170 7.95 -9.37 3.46
N ALA A 171 8.77 -9.83 2.50
CA ALA A 171 8.86 -9.20 1.18
C ALA A 171 7.53 -9.30 0.42
N LEU A 172 6.87 -10.46 0.46
CA LEU A 172 5.56 -10.66 -0.15
C LEU A 172 4.47 -9.86 0.55
N ALA A 173 4.49 -9.75 1.89
CA ALA A 173 3.53 -8.93 2.61
C ALA A 173 3.69 -7.44 2.26
N ALA A 174 4.92 -6.92 2.28
CA ALA A 174 5.20 -5.53 1.92
C ALA A 174 4.83 -5.25 0.46
N LEU A 175 5.19 -6.16 -0.46
CA LEU A 175 4.86 -6.02 -1.87
C LEU A 175 3.36 -6.11 -2.11
N GLY A 176 2.65 -7.06 -1.49
CA GLY A 176 1.20 -7.22 -1.62
C GLY A 176 0.43 -5.97 -1.16
N VAL A 177 0.84 -5.36 -0.05
CA VAL A 177 0.28 -4.07 0.42
C VAL A 177 0.50 -2.97 -0.62
N ILE A 178 1.73 -2.81 -1.12
CA ILE A 178 2.04 -1.78 -2.12
C ILE A 178 1.32 -2.07 -3.45
N THR A 179 1.17 -3.32 -3.86
CA THR A 179 0.44 -3.69 -5.08
C THR A 179 -1.04 -3.31 -4.98
N SER A 180 -1.69 -3.53 -3.84
CA SER A 180 -3.07 -3.06 -3.62
C SER A 180 -3.13 -1.53 -3.58
N LEU A 181 -2.15 -0.87 -2.97
CA LEU A 181 -2.05 0.59 -2.97
C LEU A 181 -1.92 1.16 -4.39
N VAL A 182 -1.13 0.50 -5.25
CA VAL A 182 -1.01 0.85 -6.68
C VAL A 182 -2.37 0.78 -7.37
N ALA A 183 -3.13 -0.30 -7.15
CA ALA A 183 -4.48 -0.43 -7.71
C ALA A 183 -5.39 0.72 -7.26
N GLN A 184 -5.42 1.02 -5.96
CA GLN A 184 -6.28 2.05 -5.37
C GLN A 184 -5.88 3.47 -5.81
N HIS A 185 -4.58 3.75 -5.88
CA HIS A 185 -4.12 5.08 -6.29
C HIS A 185 -4.26 5.30 -7.79
N MET A 186 -3.99 4.31 -8.64
CA MET A 186 -3.99 4.52 -10.09
C MET A 186 -5.37 4.81 -10.69
N TYR A 187 -6.45 4.28 -10.11
CA TYR A 187 -7.80 4.59 -10.60
C TYR A 187 -8.29 5.96 -10.09
N ALA A 188 -7.92 6.35 -8.87
CA ALA A 188 -8.34 7.61 -8.25
C ALA A 188 -7.47 8.80 -8.67
N LEU A 189 -6.17 8.57 -8.90
CA LEU A 189 -5.15 9.54 -9.29
C LEU A 189 -4.43 9.06 -10.56
N PRO A 190 -5.06 9.16 -11.75
CA PRO A 190 -4.51 8.57 -12.98
C PRO A 190 -3.15 9.18 -13.35
N PRO A 191 -2.06 8.39 -13.42
CA PRO A 191 -0.72 8.94 -13.71
C PRO A 191 -0.44 9.07 -15.21
N TYR A 192 -1.23 8.43 -16.07
CA TYR A 192 -1.00 8.35 -17.51
C TYR A 192 -2.00 9.19 -18.30
N ALA A 193 -1.51 9.88 -19.34
CA ALA A 193 -2.36 10.73 -20.15
C ALA A 193 -3.52 9.94 -20.79
N PHE A 194 -4.74 10.46 -20.70
CA PHE A 194 -5.97 9.91 -21.29
C PHE A 194 -6.44 8.55 -20.77
N ILE A 195 -5.70 7.91 -19.85
CA ILE A 195 -6.08 6.59 -19.32
C ILE A 195 -7.44 6.61 -18.60
N ALA A 196 -7.83 7.74 -18.02
CA ALA A 196 -9.12 7.92 -17.36
C ALA A 196 -10.31 7.86 -18.33
N ASN A 197 -10.08 8.00 -19.64
CA ASN A 197 -11.11 7.85 -20.68
C ASN A 197 -11.14 6.43 -21.27
N ASP A 198 -10.12 5.60 -21.03
CA ASP A 198 -10.11 4.19 -21.43
C ASP A 198 -10.58 3.32 -20.25
N PHE A 199 -11.90 3.16 -20.17
CA PHE A 199 -12.55 2.44 -19.08
C PHE A 199 -12.15 0.97 -19.03
N THR A 200 -11.95 0.31 -20.17
CA THR A 200 -11.57 -1.10 -20.24
C THR A 200 -10.16 -1.29 -19.68
N THR A 201 -9.22 -0.43 -20.07
CA THR A 201 -7.85 -0.49 -19.54
C THR A 201 -7.82 -0.20 -18.04
N GLN A 202 -8.58 0.80 -17.56
CA GLN A 202 -8.68 1.10 -16.13
C GLN A 202 -9.25 -0.07 -15.32
N ALA A 203 -10.35 -0.66 -15.77
CA ALA A 203 -10.95 -1.83 -15.12
C ALA A 203 -9.99 -3.04 -15.10
N ALA A 204 -9.30 -3.28 -16.22
CA ALA A 204 -8.31 -4.35 -16.32
C ALA A 204 -7.14 -4.14 -15.37
N LEU A 205 -6.57 -2.93 -15.29
CA LEU A 205 -5.44 -2.61 -14.43
C LEU A 205 -5.79 -2.72 -12.94
N TYR A 206 -6.96 -2.21 -12.53
CA TYR A 206 -7.42 -2.32 -11.14
C TYR A 206 -7.58 -3.79 -10.74
N THR A 207 -8.34 -4.55 -11.54
CA THR A 207 -8.60 -5.97 -11.30
C THR A 207 -7.29 -6.76 -11.27
N HIS A 208 -6.41 -6.58 -12.27
CA HIS A 208 -5.12 -7.23 -12.36
C HIS A 208 -4.27 -7.05 -11.10
N HIS A 209 -4.08 -5.81 -10.65
CA HIS A 209 -3.25 -5.54 -9.48
C HIS A 209 -3.88 -6.06 -8.19
N GLN A 210 -5.21 -6.01 -8.04
CA GLN A 210 -5.86 -6.57 -6.84
C GLN A 210 -5.74 -8.09 -6.75
N TYR A 211 -5.89 -8.82 -7.86
CA TYR A 211 -5.67 -10.27 -7.86
C TYR A 211 -4.21 -10.61 -7.53
N ILE A 212 -3.24 -9.90 -8.12
CA ILE A 212 -1.82 -10.09 -7.77
C ILE A 212 -1.58 -9.79 -6.28
N ALA A 213 -2.13 -8.71 -5.75
CA ALA A 213 -2.01 -8.37 -4.34
C ALA A 213 -2.55 -9.50 -3.44
N GLY A 214 -3.72 -10.06 -3.77
CA GLY A 214 -4.28 -11.21 -3.06
C GLY A 214 -3.35 -12.42 -3.04
N PHE A 215 -2.78 -12.80 -4.19
CA PHE A 215 -1.82 -13.92 -4.27
C PHE A 215 -0.52 -13.66 -3.49
N LEU A 216 0.01 -12.43 -3.55
CA LEU A 216 1.19 -12.04 -2.78
C LEU A 216 0.91 -12.12 -1.28
N MET A 217 -0.25 -11.64 -0.81
CA MET A 217 -0.64 -11.66 0.59
C MET A 217 -0.81 -13.09 1.10
N VAL A 218 -1.51 -13.97 0.37
CA VAL A 218 -1.66 -15.38 0.75
C VAL A 218 -0.29 -16.08 0.78
N GLY A 219 0.57 -15.82 -0.21
CA GLY A 219 1.94 -16.34 -0.25
C GLY A 219 2.80 -15.87 0.93
N ALA A 220 2.61 -14.64 1.40
CA ALA A 220 3.31 -14.11 2.56
C ALA A 220 3.05 -14.93 3.82
N PHE A 221 1.77 -15.22 4.11
CA PHE A 221 1.38 -16.04 5.26
C PHE A 221 1.79 -17.50 5.09
N ALA A 222 1.73 -18.05 3.87
CA ALA A 222 2.22 -19.40 3.60
C ALA A 222 3.71 -19.53 3.95
N HIS A 223 4.54 -18.57 3.53
CA HIS A 223 5.96 -18.55 3.89
C HIS A 223 6.22 -18.28 5.37
N GLY A 224 5.36 -17.50 6.03
CA GLY A 224 5.36 -17.38 7.50
C GLY A 224 5.10 -18.72 8.21
N ALA A 225 4.12 -19.51 7.74
CA ALA A 225 3.86 -20.84 8.26
C ALA A 225 5.02 -21.80 8.00
N ILE A 226 5.60 -21.79 6.80
CA ILE A 226 6.79 -22.59 6.47
C ILE A 226 7.97 -22.23 7.39
N PHE A 227 8.18 -20.93 7.66
CA PHE A 227 9.17 -20.47 8.64
C PHE A 227 8.92 -21.09 10.02
N PHE A 228 7.68 -21.05 10.52
CA PHE A 228 7.35 -21.63 11.84
C PHE A 228 7.61 -23.13 11.91
N VAL A 229 7.41 -23.87 10.82
CA VAL A 229 7.69 -25.31 10.78
C VAL A 229 9.19 -25.58 10.71
N ARG A 230 9.90 -24.95 9.77
CA ARG A 230 11.26 -25.34 9.38
C ARG A 230 12.37 -24.60 10.12
N ASP A 231 12.21 -23.30 10.32
CA ASP A 231 13.32 -22.40 10.65
C ASP A 231 13.19 -21.77 12.04
N TYR A 232 11.99 -21.76 12.63
CA TYR A 232 11.76 -21.20 13.95
C TYR A 232 12.41 -22.04 15.07
N ASN A 233 13.31 -21.42 15.82
CA ASN A 233 13.92 -21.96 17.03
C ASN A 233 13.33 -21.27 18.28
N PRO A 234 12.59 -22.00 19.15
CA PRO A 234 12.05 -21.46 20.39
C PRO A 234 13.11 -20.95 21.37
N GLU A 235 14.29 -21.58 21.44
CA GLU A 235 15.34 -21.18 22.40
C GLU A 235 15.95 -19.82 22.03
N ASP A 236 16.22 -19.60 20.74
CA ASP A 236 16.77 -18.33 20.24
C ASP A 236 15.77 -17.18 20.35
N ASN A 237 14.47 -17.50 20.35
CA ASN A 237 13.37 -16.53 20.40
C ASN A 237 12.71 -16.45 21.78
N LYS A 238 13.30 -17.06 22.80
CA LYS A 238 12.71 -17.14 24.14
C LYS A 238 12.36 -15.76 24.69
N ASP A 239 11.14 -15.65 25.22
CA ASP A 239 10.55 -14.44 25.82
C ASP A 239 10.48 -13.21 24.90
N ASN A 240 10.83 -13.31 23.61
CA ASN A 240 10.73 -12.20 22.67
C ASN A 240 9.30 -12.06 22.12
N VAL A 241 9.05 -11.03 21.32
CA VAL A 241 7.71 -10.75 20.77
C VAL A 241 7.11 -11.91 19.96
N LEU A 242 7.94 -12.71 19.28
CA LEU A 242 7.49 -13.82 18.46
C LEU A 242 7.06 -15.02 19.33
N ALA A 243 7.86 -15.37 20.34
CA ALA A 243 7.50 -16.40 21.30
C ALA A 243 6.23 -16.02 22.07
N ARG A 244 6.16 -14.78 22.56
CA ARG A 244 4.96 -14.31 23.29
C ARG A 244 3.70 -14.42 22.45
N MET A 245 3.77 -14.06 21.17
CA MET A 245 2.62 -14.19 20.25
C MET A 245 2.11 -15.65 20.16
N LEU A 246 3.02 -16.63 20.13
CA LEU A 246 2.64 -18.05 20.14
C LEU A 246 2.02 -18.49 21.47
N GLU A 247 2.41 -17.91 22.61
CA GLU A 247 1.85 -18.25 23.94
C GLU A 247 0.37 -17.88 24.10
N HIS A 248 -0.13 -16.91 23.33
CA HIS A 248 -1.53 -16.48 23.35
C HIS A 248 -2.21 -16.62 21.99
N LYS A 249 -1.76 -17.58 21.17
CA LYS A 249 -2.31 -17.82 19.83
C LYS A 249 -3.82 -18.09 19.84
N GLU A 250 -4.33 -18.78 20.86
CA GLU A 250 -5.76 -19.10 21.01
C GLU A 250 -6.60 -17.83 21.17
N ALA A 251 -6.08 -16.81 21.86
CA ALA A 251 -6.75 -15.53 21.99
C ALA A 251 -6.80 -14.80 20.65
N ILE A 252 -5.71 -14.79 19.88
CA ILE A 252 -5.68 -14.16 18.55
C ILE A 252 -6.70 -14.83 17.62
N ILE A 253 -6.67 -16.17 17.56
CA ILE A 253 -7.56 -16.96 16.71
C ILE A 253 -9.03 -16.77 17.12
N SER A 254 -9.34 -16.76 18.42
CA SER A 254 -10.73 -16.61 18.89
C SER A 254 -11.30 -15.22 18.59
N HIS A 255 -10.49 -14.16 18.70
CA HIS A 255 -10.94 -12.81 18.36
C HIS A 255 -11.16 -12.65 16.85
N LEU A 256 -10.26 -13.18 16.02
CA LEU A 256 -10.45 -13.19 14.56
C LEU A 256 -11.72 -13.98 14.18
N SER A 257 -11.96 -15.13 14.83
CA SER A 257 -13.19 -15.91 14.64
C SER A 257 -14.43 -15.12 15.03
N TRP A 258 -14.41 -14.42 16.18
CA TRP A 258 -15.51 -13.58 16.61
C TRP A 258 -15.80 -12.46 15.61
N VAL A 259 -14.77 -11.74 15.13
CA VAL A 259 -14.96 -10.66 14.13
C VAL A 259 -15.55 -11.21 12.83
N SER A 260 -15.03 -12.33 12.31
CA SER A 260 -15.55 -12.96 11.09
C SER A 260 -17.02 -13.37 11.25
N LEU A 261 -17.39 -13.99 12.39
CA LEU A 261 -18.79 -14.36 12.66
C LEU A 261 -19.68 -13.13 12.82
N PHE A 262 -19.21 -12.12 13.55
CA PHE A 262 -19.93 -10.87 13.75
C PHE A 262 -20.23 -10.19 12.41
N LEU A 263 -19.21 -9.97 11.58
CA LEU A 263 -19.39 -9.36 10.26
C LEU A 263 -20.30 -10.23 9.38
N GLY A 264 -20.09 -11.55 9.37
CA GLY A 264 -20.87 -12.49 8.56
C GLY A 264 -22.36 -12.43 8.86
N PHE A 265 -22.74 -12.55 10.13
CA PHE A 265 -24.15 -12.55 10.53
C PHE A 265 -24.83 -11.21 10.25
N HIS A 266 -24.18 -10.08 10.54
CA HIS A 266 -24.81 -8.77 10.40
C HIS A 266 -24.86 -8.31 8.94
N THR A 267 -23.77 -8.46 8.18
CA THR A 267 -23.73 -8.04 6.77
C THR A 267 -24.69 -8.87 5.93
N LEU A 268 -24.64 -10.21 6.04
CA LEU A 268 -25.57 -11.08 5.31
C LEU A 268 -27.02 -10.88 5.77
N GLY A 269 -27.25 -10.71 7.08
CA GLY A 269 -28.56 -10.44 7.63
C GLY A 269 -29.20 -9.16 7.06
N LEU A 270 -28.41 -8.09 6.90
CA LEU A 270 -28.88 -6.84 6.28
C LEU A 270 -29.19 -7.00 4.79
N TYR A 271 -28.36 -7.73 4.04
CA TYR A 271 -28.66 -8.05 2.64
C TYR A 271 -29.97 -8.83 2.50
N ILE A 272 -30.15 -9.91 3.27
CA ILE A 272 -31.37 -10.74 3.24
C ILE A 272 -32.60 -9.92 3.66
N HIS A 273 -32.48 -9.08 4.69
CA HIS A 273 -33.56 -8.18 5.12
C HIS A 273 -33.97 -7.24 3.97
N ASN A 274 -32.99 -6.57 3.34
CA ASN A 274 -33.25 -5.61 2.28
C ASN A 274 -33.88 -6.28 1.05
N ASP A 275 -33.36 -7.43 0.62
CA ASP A 275 -33.94 -8.22 -0.48
C ASP A 275 -35.38 -8.64 -0.18
N THR A 276 -35.66 -9.07 1.06
CA THR A 276 -37.02 -9.46 1.49
C THR A 276 -37.99 -8.27 1.43
N MET A 277 -37.56 -7.10 1.91
CA MET A 277 -38.39 -5.88 1.88
C MET A 277 -38.67 -5.41 0.44
N ILE A 278 -37.69 -5.51 -0.45
CA ILE A 278 -37.86 -5.22 -1.89
C ILE A 278 -38.83 -6.23 -2.52
N ALA A 279 -38.65 -7.53 -2.26
CA ALA A 279 -39.51 -8.59 -2.79
C ALA A 279 -40.98 -8.43 -2.35
N PHE A 280 -41.23 -7.89 -1.16
CA PHE A 280 -42.57 -7.57 -0.68
C PHE A 280 -43.11 -6.21 -1.14
N GLY A 281 -42.38 -5.48 -2.00
CA GLY A 281 -42.83 -4.20 -2.55
C GLY A 281 -42.82 -3.05 -1.53
N THR A 282 -42.04 -3.18 -0.45
CA THR A 282 -41.90 -2.16 0.60
C THR A 282 -40.44 -1.68 0.71
N PRO A 283 -39.87 -1.06 -0.33
CA PRO A 283 -38.46 -0.66 -0.35
C PRO A 283 -38.10 0.37 0.73
N GLU A 284 -39.07 1.13 1.24
CA GLU A 284 -38.90 2.09 2.33
C GLU A 284 -38.58 1.45 3.69
N LYS A 285 -38.81 0.14 3.82
CA LYS A 285 -38.50 -0.65 5.04
C LYS A 285 -37.10 -1.26 5.03
N GLN A 286 -36.31 -0.99 4.00
CA GLN A 286 -34.90 -1.35 3.97
C GLN A 286 -34.14 -0.63 5.09
N ILE A 287 -33.08 -1.27 5.57
CA ILE A 287 -32.13 -0.66 6.49
C ILE A 287 -30.96 -0.14 5.65
N LEU A 288 -30.94 1.19 5.48
CA LEU A 288 -29.92 1.91 4.71
C LEU A 288 -29.06 2.73 5.67
N ILE A 289 -27.83 2.27 5.88
CA ILE A 289 -26.88 2.90 6.82
C ILE A 289 -25.89 3.75 6.01
N GLU A 290 -25.84 5.06 6.30
CA GLU A 290 -24.88 5.96 5.66
C GLU A 290 -23.45 5.73 6.19
N PRO A 291 -22.42 5.68 5.32
CA PRO A 291 -21.03 5.53 5.73
C PRO A 291 -20.44 6.87 6.22
N ILE A 292 -21.01 7.42 7.29
CA ILE A 292 -20.70 8.77 7.83
C ILE A 292 -19.20 8.93 8.10
N PHE A 293 -18.51 7.91 8.62
CA PHE A 293 -17.07 7.99 8.87
C PHE A 293 -16.25 8.15 7.59
N ALA A 294 -16.63 7.45 6.52
CA ALA A 294 -15.94 7.58 5.24
C ALA A 294 -16.29 8.92 4.57
N GLN A 295 -17.55 9.36 4.63
CA GLN A 295 -17.97 10.69 4.15
C GLN A 295 -17.24 11.83 4.87
N TRP A 296 -17.03 11.67 6.19
CA TRP A 296 -16.22 12.59 6.99
C TRP A 296 -14.76 12.65 6.51
N ILE A 297 -14.15 11.52 6.13
CA ILE A 297 -12.80 11.51 5.55
C ILE A 297 -12.77 12.24 4.20
N GLN A 298 -13.78 12.04 3.35
CA GLN A 298 -13.87 12.78 2.08
C GLN A 298 -13.97 14.29 2.32
N ALA A 299 -14.78 14.71 3.30
CA ALA A 299 -14.91 16.12 3.68
C ALA A 299 -13.63 16.68 4.30
N ALA A 300 -13.00 15.95 5.22
CA ALA A 300 -11.69 16.30 5.77
C ALA A 300 -10.62 16.47 4.69
N SER A 301 -10.79 15.78 3.55
CA SER A 301 -9.95 15.87 2.36
C SER A 301 -10.36 17.01 1.41
N GLY A 302 -11.39 17.80 1.71
CA GLY A 302 -11.79 18.97 0.92
C GLY A 302 -13.06 18.81 0.08
N LYS A 303 -13.76 17.67 0.19
CA LYS A 303 -15.02 17.46 -0.52
C LYS A 303 -16.19 18.16 0.17
N THR A 304 -16.86 19.07 -0.52
CA THR A 304 -17.89 19.92 0.08
C THR A 304 -19.30 19.32 0.05
N LEU A 305 -19.51 18.25 -0.73
CA LEU A 305 -20.82 17.65 -0.98
C LEU A 305 -21.62 17.27 0.28
N TYR A 306 -20.95 16.77 1.33
CA TYR A 306 -21.59 16.24 2.53
C TYR A 306 -21.89 17.31 3.60
N GLY A 307 -21.45 18.55 3.41
CA GLY A 307 -21.73 19.66 4.34
C GLY A 307 -20.99 19.59 5.68
N PHE A 308 -20.00 18.72 5.85
CA PHE A 308 -19.09 18.77 7.00
C PHE A 308 -18.09 19.91 6.82
N ASP A 309 -18.05 20.85 7.75
CA ASP A 309 -17.09 21.97 7.79
C ASP A 309 -15.87 21.60 8.66
N VAL A 310 -14.97 20.77 8.14
CA VAL A 310 -13.84 20.20 8.88
C VAL A 310 -12.57 20.16 8.03
N LEU A 311 -11.43 20.52 8.64
CA LEU A 311 -10.11 20.45 7.98
C LEU A 311 -10.12 21.11 6.60
N LEU A 312 -9.89 20.37 5.50
CA LEU A 312 -9.73 20.95 4.17
C LEU A 312 -11.05 21.38 3.50
N SER A 313 -12.22 20.91 3.96
CA SER A 313 -13.49 21.45 3.47
C SER A 313 -13.82 22.82 4.08
N SER A 314 -13.14 23.20 5.16
CA SER A 314 -13.29 24.48 5.83
C SER A 314 -12.24 25.48 5.33
N SER A 315 -12.66 26.56 4.69
CA SER A 315 -11.74 27.58 4.16
C SER A 315 -10.99 28.36 5.24
N THR A 316 -11.52 28.40 6.47
CA THR A 316 -10.93 29.11 7.62
C THR A 316 -10.04 28.22 8.49
N SER A 317 -9.99 26.91 8.21
CA SER A 317 -9.13 25.98 8.93
C SER A 317 -7.65 26.30 8.73
N ILE A 318 -6.84 26.01 9.76
CA ILE A 318 -5.39 26.13 9.71
C ILE A 318 -4.80 25.24 8.60
N ALA A 319 -5.35 24.04 8.42
CA ALA A 319 -4.88 23.10 7.38
C ALA A 319 -5.07 23.68 5.97
N SER A 320 -6.23 24.30 5.72
CA SER A 320 -6.55 24.93 4.44
C SER A 320 -5.67 26.16 4.21
N THR A 321 -5.58 27.04 5.20
CA THR A 321 -4.79 28.28 5.10
C THR A 321 -3.31 28.01 4.83
N ALA A 322 -2.72 27.02 5.49
CA ALA A 322 -1.31 26.66 5.31
C ALA A 322 -0.99 26.06 3.94
N SER A 323 -1.97 25.42 3.29
CA SER A 323 -1.77 24.69 2.03
C SER A 323 -2.26 25.46 0.79
N ASN A 324 -2.99 26.56 0.98
CA ASN A 324 -3.73 27.27 -0.07
C ASN A 324 -2.85 27.84 -1.19
N SER A 325 -1.59 28.20 -0.91
CA SER A 325 -0.67 28.75 -1.91
C SER A 325 0.17 27.70 -2.63
N LEU A 326 -0.07 26.41 -2.39
CA LEU A 326 0.72 25.30 -2.91
C LEU A 326 -0.19 24.37 -3.75
N TRP A 327 -0.45 23.14 -3.29
CA TRP A 327 -1.20 22.12 -4.02
C TRP A 327 -2.72 22.18 -3.84
N LEU A 328 -3.20 22.91 -2.81
CA LEU A 328 -4.58 22.81 -2.36
C LEU A 328 -5.61 23.28 -3.41
N PRO A 329 -5.42 24.39 -4.16
CA PRO A 329 -6.41 24.82 -5.15
C PRO A 329 -6.65 23.77 -6.25
N GLY A 330 -5.58 23.19 -6.80
CA GLY A 330 -5.69 22.13 -7.81
C GLY A 330 -6.32 20.85 -7.24
N TRP A 331 -5.99 20.51 -5.99
CA TRP A 331 -6.61 19.40 -5.29
C TRP A 331 -8.13 19.61 -5.06
N LEU A 332 -8.54 20.79 -4.59
CA LEU A 332 -9.95 21.11 -4.33
C LEU A 332 -10.78 21.13 -5.60
N ASP A 333 -10.22 21.59 -6.71
CA ASP A 333 -10.86 21.51 -8.04
C ASP A 333 -11.07 20.05 -8.45
N ALA A 334 -10.04 19.21 -8.30
CA ALA A 334 -10.11 17.80 -8.65
C ALA A 334 -11.11 17.02 -7.79
N ILE A 335 -11.08 17.15 -6.46
CA ILE A 335 -11.92 16.35 -5.54
C ILE A 335 -13.41 16.74 -5.58
N ASN A 336 -13.73 17.98 -5.98
CA ASN A 336 -15.11 18.45 -6.12
C ASN A 336 -15.65 18.31 -7.55
N SER A 337 -14.83 17.85 -8.50
CA SER A 337 -15.27 17.58 -9.87
C SER A 337 -16.03 16.26 -9.97
N THR A 338 -17.17 16.26 -10.64
CA THR A 338 -17.98 15.04 -10.90
C THR A 338 -17.50 14.24 -12.11
N LYS A 339 -16.37 14.62 -12.71
CA LYS A 339 -15.88 14.08 -13.99
C LYS A 339 -14.68 13.13 -13.85
N ASN A 340 -14.32 12.75 -12.62
CA ASN A 340 -13.20 11.87 -12.32
C ASN A 340 -13.57 10.87 -11.20
N SER A 341 -12.62 10.03 -10.82
CA SER A 341 -12.79 8.98 -9.81
C SER A 341 -12.14 9.33 -8.46
N LEU A 342 -11.68 10.57 -8.26
CA LEU A 342 -11.04 10.99 -7.03
C LEU A 342 -12.09 11.15 -5.92
N PHE A 343 -12.05 10.27 -4.93
CA PHE A 343 -13.03 10.22 -3.84
C PHE A 343 -14.48 10.22 -4.36
N LEU A 344 -14.91 9.15 -5.03
CA LEU A 344 -16.28 8.99 -5.53
C LEU A 344 -17.33 9.20 -4.42
N ASN A 345 -18.53 9.64 -4.82
CA ASN A 345 -19.65 9.74 -3.89
C ASN A 345 -20.02 8.35 -3.37
N ILE A 346 -20.07 8.21 -2.04
CA ILE A 346 -20.44 6.97 -1.36
C ILE A 346 -21.73 7.11 -0.56
N GLY A 347 -22.48 6.02 -0.48
CA GLY A 347 -23.75 5.93 0.26
C GLY A 347 -23.99 4.53 0.87
N PRO A 348 -25.25 4.14 1.11
CA PRO A 348 -25.57 2.91 1.85
C PRO A 348 -25.15 1.61 1.15
N GLY A 349 -25.16 1.59 -0.19
CA GLY A 349 -24.64 0.45 -0.95
C GLY A 349 -23.15 0.23 -0.70
N ASP A 350 -22.38 1.31 -0.70
CA ASP A 350 -20.94 1.29 -0.39
C ASP A 350 -20.70 0.82 1.05
N PHE A 351 -21.52 1.24 2.01
CA PHE A 351 -21.42 0.77 3.39
C PHE A 351 -21.49 -0.77 3.48
N LEU A 352 -22.49 -1.37 2.85
CA LEU A 352 -22.70 -2.82 2.92
C LEU A 352 -21.57 -3.60 2.25
N VAL A 353 -21.14 -3.19 1.04
CA VAL A 353 -20.05 -3.88 0.34
C VAL A 353 -18.72 -3.75 1.05
N HIS A 354 -18.42 -2.61 1.69
CA HIS A 354 -17.20 -2.48 2.50
C HIS A 354 -17.19 -3.40 3.72
N HIS A 355 -18.36 -3.68 4.33
CA HIS A 355 -18.46 -4.67 5.40
C HIS A 355 -18.32 -6.11 4.87
N ALA A 356 -18.79 -6.39 3.65
CA ALA A 356 -18.56 -7.68 2.98
C ALA A 356 -17.07 -7.88 2.64
N ILE A 357 -16.39 -6.84 2.16
CA ILE A 357 -14.92 -6.85 1.96
C ILE A 357 -14.22 -7.08 3.30
N ALA A 358 -14.63 -6.37 4.36
CA ALA A 358 -14.07 -6.57 5.70
C ALA A 358 -14.26 -8.02 6.18
N LEU A 359 -15.43 -8.63 5.97
CA LEU A 359 -15.68 -10.04 6.27
C LEU A 359 -14.70 -10.96 5.53
N GLY A 360 -14.54 -10.76 4.22
CA GLY A 360 -13.62 -11.54 3.39
C GLY A 360 -12.18 -11.43 3.87
N LEU A 361 -11.70 -10.21 4.14
CA LEU A 361 -10.35 -9.95 4.64
C LEU A 361 -10.10 -10.60 6.02
N HIS A 362 -11.02 -10.45 6.98
CA HIS A 362 -10.87 -11.02 8.31
C HIS A 362 -10.93 -12.55 8.27
N THR A 363 -11.79 -13.13 7.45
CA THR A 363 -11.92 -14.59 7.34
C THR A 363 -10.72 -15.21 6.62
N THR A 364 -10.24 -14.59 5.54
CA THR A 364 -8.99 -14.99 4.88
C THR A 364 -7.81 -14.92 5.87
N THR A 365 -7.72 -13.84 6.64
CA THR A 365 -6.68 -13.65 7.67
C THR A 365 -6.80 -14.69 8.78
N LEU A 366 -8.01 -15.00 9.27
CA LEU A 366 -8.25 -16.03 10.27
C LEU A 366 -7.70 -17.39 9.82
N ILE A 367 -8.01 -17.82 8.60
CA ILE A 367 -7.58 -19.10 8.06
C ILE A 367 -6.04 -19.17 7.98
N LEU A 368 -5.43 -18.11 7.42
CA LEU A 368 -3.98 -18.03 7.25
C LEU A 368 -3.22 -17.95 8.59
N VAL A 369 -3.67 -17.09 9.51
CA VAL A 369 -3.07 -16.93 10.84
C VAL A 369 -3.22 -18.22 11.63
N LYS A 370 -4.41 -18.80 11.71
CA LYS A 370 -4.61 -20.08 12.41
C LYS A 370 -3.73 -21.18 11.81
N GLY A 371 -3.65 -21.26 10.48
CA GLY A 371 -2.76 -22.18 9.78
C GLY A 371 -1.29 -22.04 10.20
N ALA A 372 -0.78 -20.82 10.28
CA ALA A 372 0.59 -20.53 10.70
C ALA A 372 0.84 -20.80 12.20
N LEU A 373 -0.08 -20.40 13.09
CA LEU A 373 0.10 -20.53 14.55
C LEU A 373 -0.08 -21.97 15.05
N ASP A 374 -0.85 -22.80 14.34
CA ASP A 374 -0.99 -24.23 14.62
C ASP A 374 -0.05 -25.11 13.79
N ALA A 375 0.83 -24.51 12.97
CA ALA A 375 1.71 -25.25 12.07
C ALA A 375 2.67 -26.18 12.80
N ARG A 376 3.14 -25.78 13.98
CA ARG A 376 4.06 -26.59 14.80
C ARG A 376 3.36 -27.67 15.62
N GLY A 377 2.07 -27.50 15.90
CA GLY A 377 1.29 -28.38 16.74
C GLY A 377 -0.02 -27.76 17.20
N SER A 378 -1.04 -28.60 17.36
CA SER A 378 -2.32 -28.27 17.96
C SER A 378 -2.71 -29.36 18.98
N LYS A 379 -3.83 -29.19 19.69
CA LYS A 379 -4.32 -30.22 20.63
C LYS A 379 -4.62 -31.55 19.93
N LEU A 380 -5.06 -31.53 18.67
CA LEU A 380 -5.43 -32.72 17.91
C LEU A 380 -4.20 -33.47 17.36
N MET A 381 -3.14 -32.73 17.01
CA MET A 381 -1.86 -33.27 16.51
C MET A 381 -0.71 -32.42 17.08
N PRO A 382 -0.18 -32.77 18.27
CA PRO A 382 0.84 -31.96 18.95
C PRO A 382 2.21 -31.96 18.28
N ASP A 383 2.54 -33.02 17.54
CA ASP A 383 3.81 -33.31 16.87
C ASP A 383 3.81 -32.90 15.39
N LYS A 384 2.89 -32.01 14.98
CA LYS A 384 2.70 -31.61 13.58
C LYS A 384 3.99 -31.11 12.89
N LYS A 385 4.86 -30.41 13.62
CA LYS A 385 6.16 -29.95 13.09
C LYS A 385 7.02 -31.08 12.50
N ASP A 386 6.87 -32.31 12.98
CA ASP A 386 7.71 -33.45 12.59
C ASP A 386 7.30 -34.02 11.22
N PHE A 387 6.12 -33.62 10.71
CA PHE A 387 5.56 -34.04 9.42
C PHE A 387 5.81 -33.01 8.30
N GLY A 388 6.33 -31.83 8.64
CA GLY A 388 6.58 -30.76 7.68
C GLY A 388 5.34 -29.91 7.35
N TYR A 389 5.45 -29.10 6.29
CA TYR A 389 4.43 -28.10 5.94
C TYR A 389 3.20 -28.69 5.22
N SER A 390 3.43 -29.67 4.35
CA SER A 390 2.41 -30.30 3.51
C SER A 390 2.45 -31.81 3.70
N PHE A 391 1.34 -32.38 4.16
CA PHE A 391 1.13 -33.81 4.35
C PHE A 391 -0.39 -34.08 4.32
N PRO A 392 -0.85 -35.29 3.94
CA PRO A 392 -2.27 -35.51 3.65
C PRO A 392 -3.21 -35.44 4.87
N CYS A 393 -2.84 -36.14 5.95
CA CYS A 393 -3.56 -36.22 7.22
C CYS A 393 -2.72 -37.00 8.24
N ASP A 394 -3.21 -37.17 9.47
CA ASP A 394 -2.71 -38.11 10.48
C ASP A 394 -3.74 -39.24 10.75
N GLY A 395 -4.28 -39.78 9.66
CA GLY A 395 -5.22 -40.90 9.62
C GLY A 395 -6.67 -40.58 10.06
N PRO A 396 -7.59 -41.57 9.95
CA PRO A 396 -9.00 -41.41 10.33
C PRO A 396 -9.24 -41.50 11.85
N GLY A 397 -8.21 -41.78 12.65
CA GLY A 397 -8.31 -41.83 14.11
C GLY A 397 -8.65 -40.48 14.74
N ARG A 398 -8.96 -40.48 16.05
CA ARG A 398 -9.24 -39.26 16.85
C ARG A 398 -10.36 -38.35 16.30
N GLY A 399 -11.30 -38.93 15.54
CA GLY A 399 -12.42 -38.20 14.91
C GLY A 399 -12.16 -37.76 13.46
N GLY A 400 -10.98 -38.05 12.90
CA GLY A 400 -10.57 -37.68 11.55
C GLY A 400 -9.66 -36.45 11.53
N THR A 401 -8.64 -36.47 10.67
CA THR A 401 -7.59 -35.43 10.58
C THR A 401 -7.39 -34.92 9.16
N CYS A 402 -8.44 -34.95 8.35
CA CYS A 402 -8.42 -34.36 7.01
C CYS A 402 -8.07 -32.87 7.07
N ASP A 403 -7.31 -32.39 6.08
CA ASP A 403 -6.97 -30.98 5.91
C ASP A 403 -6.34 -30.32 7.15
N ILE A 404 -5.51 -31.08 7.88
CA ILE A 404 -4.92 -30.64 9.16
C ILE A 404 -3.57 -29.93 9.00
N SER A 405 -2.91 -30.05 7.85
CA SER A 405 -1.58 -29.47 7.61
C SER A 405 -1.67 -27.95 7.45
N ALA A 406 -0.52 -27.26 7.57
CA ALA A 406 -0.47 -25.81 7.35
C ALA A 406 -0.65 -25.47 5.85
N TRP A 407 -0.27 -26.37 4.94
CA TRP A 407 -0.55 -26.24 3.52
C TRP A 407 -2.05 -26.30 3.22
N ASP A 408 -2.81 -27.13 3.93
CA ASP A 408 -4.28 -27.22 3.73
C ASP A 408 -4.97 -25.91 4.14
N ALA A 409 -4.46 -25.23 5.16
CA ALA A 409 -4.94 -23.89 5.51
C ALA A 409 -4.64 -22.85 4.41
N PHE A 410 -3.48 -22.92 3.76
CA PHE A 410 -3.18 -22.13 2.56
C PHE A 410 -4.17 -22.43 1.43
N TYR A 411 -4.43 -23.72 1.14
CA TYR A 411 -5.39 -24.16 0.14
C TYR A 411 -6.79 -23.57 0.39
N LEU A 412 -7.30 -23.66 1.63
CA LEU A 412 -8.59 -23.09 2.01
C LEU A 412 -8.62 -21.57 1.92
N ALA A 413 -7.53 -20.91 2.30
CA ALA A 413 -7.43 -19.44 2.24
C ALA A 413 -7.43 -18.90 0.80
N VAL A 414 -6.94 -19.66 -0.19
CA VAL A 414 -7.00 -19.24 -1.60
C VAL A 414 -8.45 -19.07 -2.07
N PHE A 415 -9.38 -19.96 -1.68
CA PHE A 415 -10.80 -19.80 -2.02
C PHE A 415 -11.38 -18.51 -1.42
N TRP A 416 -11.07 -18.24 -0.16
CA TRP A 416 -11.53 -17.02 0.52
C TRP A 416 -10.91 -15.76 -0.07
N MET A 417 -9.63 -15.80 -0.44
CA MET A 417 -8.98 -14.70 -1.15
C MET A 417 -9.65 -14.42 -2.49
N LEU A 418 -9.87 -15.45 -3.32
CA LEU A 418 -10.55 -15.28 -4.62
C LEU A 418 -11.96 -14.71 -4.44
N ASN A 419 -12.71 -15.19 -3.45
CA ASN A 419 -14.03 -14.65 -3.09
C ASN A 419 -13.99 -13.22 -2.53
N THR A 420 -12.88 -12.81 -1.91
CA THR A 420 -12.74 -11.46 -1.34
C THR A 420 -12.36 -10.44 -2.41
N ILE A 421 -11.57 -10.86 -3.41
CA ILE A 421 -11.13 -10.02 -4.50
C ILE A 421 -12.19 -9.92 -5.62
N GLY A 422 -12.93 -11.00 -5.87
CA GLY A 422 -14.09 -11.00 -6.76
C GLY A 422 -15.27 -10.27 -6.14
#